data_AF-A0A520JNH0-F1
#
_entry.id   AF-A0A520JNH0-F1
#
_cell.length_a   1.000
_cell.length_b   1.000
_cell.length_c   1.000
_cell.angle_alpha   90.00
_cell.angle_beta   90.00
_cell.angle_gamma   90.00
#
_symmetry.space_group_name_H-M   'P 1'
#
loop_
_entity.id
_entity.type
_entity.pdbx_description
1 polymer ?
#
loop_
_entity_poly.entity_id
_entity_poly.type
_entity_poly.pdbx_seq_one_letter_code
_entity_poly.pdbx_strand_id
1 'polypeptide(L)'
;MRTATVRTWCWVHKWTSLVCTVFLLMLCLTGLPLIFHDEIDAAFDDRPPLAALPKDAPDLPLDAFVRTAVAMYPGERPLFMSFDDDRPVTNVTTAKVAQPGRGDLHITAIDRRTAKPVGALDEDAGIMAVILRLHVDMFAGLPGKLFLGFMGLLFCASIVSGIVVYAPFMRKLAFGDIRTNRSRRVRWLDLHNLLGIATAMWVGVVGLTGVVNTLSETLTAVWRADQLAALTRPYEGQPPLPVAAWGSVDRAMRAARAAAPGTEPQFVAFPGTRFSSEHHYAVWLAIVAQA
;
A
#
# COMPACT_ATOMS: atom_id res chain seq x y z
N MET A 1 -42.60 -5.12 1.30
CA MET A 1 -42.10 -4.59 0.01
C MET A 1 -43.00 -5.05 -1.12
N ARG A 2 -43.23 -4.21 -2.15
CA ARG A 2 -43.97 -4.62 -3.37
C ARG A 2 -43.11 -5.60 -4.18
N THR A 3 -43.73 -6.55 -4.87
CA THR A 3 -43.05 -7.58 -5.68
C THR A 3 -42.11 -7.00 -6.73
N ALA A 4 -42.50 -5.88 -7.35
CA ALA A 4 -41.65 -5.16 -8.31
C ALA A 4 -40.34 -4.67 -7.68
N THR A 5 -40.40 -4.11 -6.46
CA THR A 5 -39.23 -3.64 -5.72
C THR A 5 -38.26 -4.78 -5.43
N VAL A 6 -38.76 -5.94 -4.99
CA VAL A 6 -37.90 -7.13 -4.74
C VAL A 6 -37.23 -7.61 -6.03
N ARG A 7 -37.95 -7.63 -7.15
CA ARG A 7 -37.37 -8.00 -8.46
C ARG A 7 -36.25 -7.05 -8.88
N THR A 8 -36.42 -5.74 -8.69
CA THR A 8 -35.38 -4.76 -9.00
C THR A 8 -34.14 -4.97 -8.14
N TRP A 9 -34.28 -5.13 -6.83
CA TRP A 9 -33.13 -5.37 -5.93
C TRP A 9 -32.42 -6.69 -6.23
N CYS A 10 -33.16 -7.76 -6.55
CA CYS A 10 -32.56 -9.01 -7.00
C CYS A 10 -31.79 -8.85 -8.31
N TRP A 11 -32.29 -8.03 -9.24
CA TRP A 11 -31.60 -7.76 -10.50
C TRP A 11 -30.31 -6.96 -10.25
N VAL A 12 -30.37 -5.91 -9.43
CA VAL A 12 -29.19 -5.11 -9.02
C VAL A 12 -28.17 -6.00 -8.33
N HIS A 13 -28.56 -6.76 -7.30
CA HIS A 13 -27.68 -7.66 -6.58
C HIS A 13 -27.04 -8.70 -7.53
N LYS A 14 -27.83 -9.32 -8.40
CA LYS A 14 -27.32 -10.32 -9.36
C LYS A 14 -26.21 -9.74 -10.23
N TRP A 15 -26.43 -8.58 -10.85
CA TRP A 15 -25.48 -8.05 -11.82
C TRP A 15 -24.28 -7.36 -11.17
N THR A 16 -24.50 -6.62 -10.08
CA THR A 16 -23.38 -6.04 -9.31
C THR A 16 -22.47 -7.14 -8.78
N SER A 17 -23.04 -8.19 -8.15
CA SER A 17 -22.27 -9.35 -7.69
C SER A 17 -21.58 -10.08 -8.83
N LEU A 18 -22.27 -10.41 -9.92
CA LEU A 18 -21.71 -11.22 -11.00
C LEU A 18 -20.52 -10.52 -11.67
N VAL A 19 -20.64 -9.22 -11.94
CA VAL A 19 -19.57 -8.44 -12.57
C VAL A 19 -18.36 -8.32 -11.67
N CYS A 20 -18.54 -7.98 -10.38
CA CYS A 20 -17.41 -7.79 -9.47
C CYS A 20 -16.76 -9.11 -9.04
N THR A 21 -17.49 -10.25 -9.02
CA THR A 21 -17.00 -11.53 -8.49
C THR A 21 -15.73 -12.03 -9.18
N VAL A 22 -15.62 -11.84 -10.51
CA VAL A 22 -14.41 -12.28 -11.25
C VAL A 22 -13.16 -11.57 -10.73
N PHE A 23 -13.25 -10.27 -10.48
CA PHE A 23 -12.14 -9.47 -9.97
C PHE A 23 -11.91 -9.69 -8.47
N LEU A 24 -12.98 -9.89 -7.68
CA LEU A 24 -12.84 -10.29 -6.28
C LEU A 24 -12.15 -11.65 -6.15
N LEU A 25 -12.44 -12.61 -7.03
CA LEU A 25 -11.73 -13.89 -7.05
C LEU A 25 -10.25 -13.68 -7.32
N MET A 26 -9.89 -12.87 -8.32
CA MET A 26 -8.50 -12.50 -8.58
C MET A 26 -7.85 -11.86 -7.34
N LEU A 27 -8.52 -10.91 -6.69
CA LEU A 27 -8.02 -10.25 -5.48
C LEU A 27 -7.85 -11.21 -4.31
N CYS A 28 -8.75 -12.18 -4.12
CA CYS A 28 -8.62 -13.19 -3.07
C CYS A 28 -7.44 -14.14 -3.36
N LEU A 29 -7.28 -14.59 -4.60
CA LEU A 29 -6.20 -15.51 -4.99
C LEU A 29 -4.83 -14.85 -4.91
N THR A 30 -4.74 -13.57 -5.23
CA THR A 30 -3.50 -12.80 -5.16
C THR A 30 -3.24 -12.23 -3.77
N GLY A 31 -4.29 -11.87 -3.02
CA GLY A 31 -4.18 -11.28 -1.69
C GLY A 31 -3.77 -12.28 -0.61
N LEU A 32 -4.21 -13.55 -0.71
CA LEU A 32 -3.85 -14.56 0.29
C LEU A 32 -2.33 -14.77 0.41
N PRO A 33 -1.56 -14.96 -0.68
CA PRO A 33 -0.09 -14.98 -0.60
C PRO A 33 0.51 -13.68 -0.05
N LEU A 34 -0.03 -12.51 -0.43
CA LEU A 34 0.51 -11.21 -0.01
C LEU A 34 0.39 -10.95 1.50
N ILE A 35 -0.60 -11.54 2.17
CA ILE A 35 -0.71 -11.45 3.64
C ILE A 35 0.50 -12.12 4.32
N PHE A 36 1.02 -13.19 3.72
CA PHE A 36 2.14 -13.96 4.27
C PHE A 36 3.46 -13.65 3.55
N HIS A 37 3.61 -12.43 3.00
CA HIS A 37 4.79 -12.11 2.20
C HIS A 37 6.07 -12.21 3.01
N ASP A 38 6.07 -11.76 4.27
CA ASP A 38 7.23 -11.86 5.15
C ASP A 38 7.63 -13.32 5.41
N GLU A 39 6.67 -14.21 5.67
CA GLU A 39 6.95 -15.63 5.91
C GLU A 39 7.38 -16.36 4.63
N ILE A 40 6.80 -15.99 3.49
CA ILE A 40 7.18 -16.54 2.19
C ILE A 40 8.61 -16.08 1.86
N ASP A 41 8.88 -14.77 1.95
CA ASP A 41 10.19 -14.21 1.69
C ASP A 41 11.22 -14.75 2.69
N ALA A 42 10.85 -14.94 3.96
CA ALA A 42 11.68 -15.59 4.98
C ALA A 42 11.99 -17.05 4.66
N ALA A 43 11.00 -17.81 4.17
CA ALA A 43 11.18 -19.21 3.80
C ALA A 43 12.08 -19.38 2.56
N PHE A 44 12.15 -18.34 1.72
CA PHE A 44 13.01 -18.26 0.53
C PHE A 44 14.16 -17.25 0.71
N ASP A 45 14.50 -16.92 1.97
CA ASP A 45 15.40 -15.82 2.28
C ASP A 45 16.86 -16.17 2.00
N ASP A 46 17.33 -15.73 0.84
CA ASP A 46 18.75 -15.75 0.47
C ASP A 46 19.45 -14.40 0.79
N ARG A 47 18.87 -13.55 1.68
CA ARG A 47 19.49 -12.26 2.02
C ARG A 47 20.89 -12.47 2.63
N PRO A 48 21.92 -11.76 2.13
CA PRO A 48 23.28 -11.94 2.62
C PRO A 48 23.41 -11.63 4.11
N PRO A 49 24.20 -12.41 4.88
CA PRO A 49 24.49 -12.09 6.26
C PRO A 49 25.22 -10.75 6.36
N LEU A 50 24.84 -9.95 7.37
CA LEU A 50 25.51 -8.68 7.66
C LEU A 50 26.94 -8.90 8.13
N ALA A 51 27.78 -7.88 7.96
CA ALA A 51 29.12 -7.89 8.52
C ALA A 51 29.06 -8.04 10.06
N ALA A 52 29.84 -8.98 10.59
CA ALA A 52 30.00 -9.13 12.03
C ALA A 52 30.79 -7.94 12.59
N LEU A 53 30.09 -7.05 13.29
CA LEU A 53 30.64 -5.89 13.96
C LEU A 53 30.28 -5.92 15.44
N PRO A 54 31.02 -5.20 16.31
CA PRO A 54 30.61 -4.98 17.69
C PRO A 54 29.17 -4.43 17.74
N LYS A 55 28.38 -4.89 18.72
CA LYS A 55 26.98 -4.49 18.88
C LYS A 55 26.81 -2.97 19.03
N ASP A 56 27.84 -2.28 19.56
CA ASP A 56 27.83 -0.84 19.83
C ASP A 56 28.50 0.00 18.74
N ALA A 57 28.72 -0.56 17.54
CA ALA A 57 29.27 0.22 16.43
C ALA A 57 28.31 1.39 16.10
N PRO A 58 28.78 2.65 16.13
CA PRO A 58 27.91 3.79 15.89
C PRO A 58 27.44 3.81 14.44
N ASP A 59 26.22 4.30 14.24
CA ASP A 59 25.72 4.55 12.89
C ASP A 59 26.54 5.63 12.19
N LEU A 60 26.74 5.44 10.88
CA LEU A 60 27.32 6.47 10.03
C LEU A 60 26.27 7.54 9.67
N PRO A 61 26.70 8.75 9.28
CA PRO A 61 25.79 9.80 8.85
C PRO A 61 24.93 9.36 7.66
N LEU A 62 23.66 9.76 7.64
CA LEU A 62 22.71 9.34 6.60
C LEU A 62 23.16 9.69 5.17
N ASP A 63 23.92 10.79 5.01
CA ASP A 63 24.51 11.19 3.74
C ASP A 63 25.45 10.13 3.14
N ALA A 64 26.08 9.29 3.97
CA ALA A 64 26.93 8.20 3.50
C ALA A 64 26.12 7.15 2.74
N PHE A 65 24.92 6.82 3.23
CA PHE A 65 24.04 5.83 2.61
C PHE A 65 23.51 6.32 1.26
N VAL A 66 23.14 7.60 1.19
CA VAL A 66 22.73 8.24 -0.06
C VAL A 66 23.84 8.19 -1.11
N ARG A 67 25.07 8.52 -0.72
CA ARG A 67 26.22 8.45 -1.65
C ARG A 67 26.46 7.02 -2.14
N THR A 68 26.38 6.03 -1.26
CA THR A 68 26.55 4.61 -1.65
C THR A 68 25.48 4.19 -2.66
N ALA A 69 24.20 4.53 -2.43
CA ALA A 69 23.12 4.16 -3.33
C ALA A 69 23.24 4.84 -4.71
N VAL A 70 23.49 6.15 -4.74
CA VAL A 70 23.65 6.90 -6.01
C VAL A 70 24.90 6.47 -6.78
N ALA A 71 25.98 6.08 -6.09
CA ALA A 71 27.18 5.55 -6.75
C ALA A 71 26.94 4.19 -7.41
N MET A 72 26.01 3.39 -6.89
CA MET A 72 25.62 2.11 -7.48
C MET A 72 24.79 2.29 -8.77
N TYR A 73 24.00 3.37 -8.84
CA TYR A 73 23.16 3.70 -9.99
C TYR A 73 23.45 5.11 -10.54
N PRO A 74 24.56 5.29 -11.30
CA PRO A 74 24.92 6.60 -11.84
C PRO A 74 23.82 7.20 -12.73
N GLY A 75 23.49 8.47 -12.47
CA GLY A 75 22.42 9.19 -13.19
C GLY A 75 21.05 9.09 -12.52
N GLU A 76 20.92 8.32 -11.45
CA GLU A 76 19.74 8.29 -10.61
C GLU A 76 19.82 9.32 -9.47
N ARG A 77 18.64 9.67 -8.96
CA ARG A 77 18.47 10.54 -7.81
C ARG A 77 17.82 9.77 -6.67
N PRO A 78 18.17 10.08 -5.41
CA PRO A 78 17.50 9.48 -4.28
C PRO A 78 16.08 10.04 -4.18
N LEU A 79 15.13 9.14 -3.94
CA LEU A 79 13.72 9.44 -3.80
C LEU A 79 13.29 9.29 -2.35
N PHE A 80 13.69 8.17 -1.73
CA PHE A 80 13.18 7.76 -0.44
C PHE A 80 14.27 7.09 0.40
N MET A 81 14.12 7.18 1.72
CA MET A 81 14.94 6.46 2.68
C MET A 81 14.03 5.89 3.77
N SER A 82 14.09 4.58 3.99
CA SER A 82 13.39 3.88 5.08
C SER A 82 14.39 3.15 5.97
N PHE A 83 13.97 2.90 7.21
CA PHE A 83 14.79 2.26 8.24
C PHE A 83 14.22 0.88 8.53
N ASP A 84 15.08 -0.13 8.56
CA ASP A 84 14.72 -1.48 9.04
C ASP A 84 14.70 -1.43 10.57
N ASP A 85 13.59 -1.87 11.18
CA ASP A 85 13.40 -1.83 12.63
C ASP A 85 14.11 -3.01 13.32
N ASP A 86 14.30 -4.12 12.61
CA ASP A 86 14.87 -5.36 13.15
C ASP A 86 16.38 -5.47 12.93
N ARG A 87 16.90 -4.80 11.89
CA ARG A 87 18.31 -4.83 11.51
C ARG A 87 18.89 -3.43 11.39
N PRO A 88 20.21 -3.25 11.59
CA PRO A 88 20.88 -1.97 11.37
C PRO A 88 21.04 -1.67 9.87
N VAL A 89 19.94 -1.71 9.13
CA VAL A 89 19.86 -1.53 7.68
C VAL A 89 19.04 -0.29 7.37
N THR A 90 19.50 0.48 6.40
CA THR A 90 18.75 1.59 5.81
C THR A 90 18.58 1.29 4.34
N ASN A 91 17.33 1.34 3.88
CA ASN A 91 16.99 1.18 2.48
C ASN A 91 16.95 2.56 1.84
N VAL A 92 17.68 2.73 0.75
CA VAL A 92 17.65 3.95 -0.06
C VAL A 92 17.07 3.62 -1.42
N THR A 93 15.97 4.27 -1.78
CA THR A 93 15.32 4.12 -3.08
C THR A 93 15.81 5.20 -4.03
N THR A 94 16.30 4.81 -5.20
CA THR A 94 16.73 5.71 -6.28
C THR A 94 15.93 5.45 -7.56
N ALA A 95 15.85 6.47 -8.42
CA ALA A 95 15.34 6.34 -9.78
C ALA A 95 15.86 7.47 -10.67
N LYS A 96 15.65 7.37 -11.99
CA LYS A 96 16.05 8.42 -12.95
C LYS A 96 15.21 9.70 -12.86
N VAL A 97 13.95 9.60 -12.42
CA VAL A 97 12.99 10.71 -12.38
C VAL A 97 12.35 10.85 -11.00
N ALA A 98 11.76 12.01 -10.72
CA ALA A 98 11.17 12.35 -9.41
C ALA A 98 9.96 11.47 -9.02
N GLN A 99 9.19 11.09 -10.04
CA GLN A 99 7.96 10.32 -9.93
C GLN A 99 8.02 9.19 -10.96
N PRO A 100 8.81 8.15 -10.69
CA PRO A 100 8.95 7.01 -11.59
C PRO A 100 7.68 6.14 -11.59
N GLY A 101 7.53 5.35 -12.64
CA GLY A 101 6.59 4.22 -12.61
C GLY A 101 7.07 3.14 -11.63
N ARG A 102 6.16 2.26 -11.23
CA ARG A 102 6.53 1.04 -10.49
C ARG A 102 7.31 0.11 -11.43
N GLY A 103 8.51 -0.33 -11.08
CA GLY A 103 9.45 -0.99 -12.01
C GLY A 103 10.73 -0.19 -12.30
N ASP A 104 10.72 1.12 -12.10
CA ASP A 104 11.88 1.99 -12.36
C ASP A 104 12.59 2.42 -11.05
N LEU A 105 12.30 1.72 -9.96
CA LEU A 105 12.82 1.99 -8.62
C LEU A 105 13.93 0.99 -8.29
N HIS A 106 15.08 1.48 -7.85
CA HIS A 106 16.12 0.63 -7.27
C HIS A 106 16.18 0.84 -5.77
N ILE A 107 16.07 -0.24 -5.00
CA ILE A 107 16.18 -0.18 -3.54
C ILE A 107 17.50 -0.82 -3.13
N THR A 108 18.37 -0.02 -2.54
CA THR A 108 19.66 -0.47 -2.02
C THR A 108 19.55 -0.62 -0.51
N ALA A 109 19.67 -1.85 0.00
CA ALA A 109 19.81 -2.11 1.43
C ALA A 109 21.26 -1.84 1.85
N ILE A 110 21.46 -0.96 2.85
CA ILE A 110 22.79 -0.50 3.28
C ILE A 110 22.96 -0.74 4.78
N ASP A 111 24.07 -1.35 5.18
CA ASP A 111 24.41 -1.53 6.60
C ASP A 111 24.80 -0.17 7.19
N ARG A 112 24.05 0.30 8.19
CA ARG A 112 24.19 1.62 8.80
C ARG A 112 25.56 1.84 9.44
N ARG A 113 26.24 0.75 9.83
CA ARG A 113 27.52 0.77 10.55
C ARG A 113 28.72 0.83 9.61
N THR A 114 28.54 0.43 8.34
CA THR A 114 29.63 0.38 7.34
C THR A 114 29.40 1.22 6.10
N ALA A 115 28.16 1.66 5.87
CA ALA A 115 27.70 2.27 4.62
C ALA A 115 27.95 1.39 3.38
N LYS A 116 28.10 0.07 3.57
CA LYS A 116 28.23 -0.90 2.48
C LYS A 116 26.86 -1.46 2.10
N PRO A 117 26.62 -1.70 0.80
CA PRO A 117 25.41 -2.37 0.36
C PRO A 117 25.42 -3.81 0.89
N VAL A 118 24.30 -4.22 1.46
CA VAL A 118 24.02 -5.59 1.94
C VAL A 118 23.45 -6.43 0.80
N GLY A 119 22.86 -5.78 -0.19
CA GLY A 119 22.28 -6.35 -1.40
C GLY A 119 21.36 -5.34 -2.05
N ALA A 120 21.14 -5.47 -3.36
CA ALA A 120 20.02 -4.79 -4.01
C ALA A 120 18.75 -5.56 -3.68
N LEU A 121 17.74 -4.88 -3.15
CA LEU A 121 16.39 -5.42 -3.05
C LEU A 121 15.73 -5.13 -4.39
N ASP A 122 15.62 -6.17 -5.23
CA ASP A 122 14.77 -6.09 -6.41
C ASP A 122 13.34 -6.45 -6.00
N GLU A 123 12.61 -5.47 -5.45
CA GLU A 123 11.19 -5.62 -5.09
C GLU A 123 10.30 -5.92 -6.29
N ASP A 124 10.80 -5.71 -7.51
CA ASP A 124 10.11 -6.02 -8.75
C ASP A 124 10.48 -7.39 -9.33
N ALA A 125 11.45 -8.09 -8.73
CA ALA A 125 11.81 -9.45 -9.10
C ALA A 125 10.99 -10.51 -8.35
N GLY A 126 10.78 -11.63 -9.04
CA GLY A 126 10.18 -12.82 -8.45
C GLY A 126 8.65 -12.88 -8.56
N ILE A 127 8.11 -14.00 -8.11
CA ILE A 127 6.68 -14.32 -8.24
C ILE A 127 5.81 -13.40 -7.37
N MET A 128 6.31 -12.95 -6.21
CA MET A 128 5.59 -12.07 -5.30
C MET A 128 5.35 -10.69 -5.92
N ALA A 129 6.33 -10.14 -6.65
CA ALA A 129 6.17 -8.91 -7.41
C ALA A 129 5.07 -9.02 -8.48
N VAL A 130 5.03 -10.14 -9.20
CA VAL A 130 3.98 -10.44 -10.21
C VAL A 130 2.60 -10.52 -9.56
N ILE A 131 2.48 -11.24 -8.45
CA ILE A 131 1.23 -11.36 -7.68
C ILE A 131 0.78 -9.98 -7.19
N LEU A 132 1.70 -9.19 -6.64
CA LEU A 132 1.43 -7.85 -6.14
C LEU A 132 0.97 -6.91 -7.24
N ARG A 133 1.63 -6.90 -8.41
CA ARG A 133 1.22 -6.10 -9.57
C ARG A 133 -0.18 -6.50 -10.07
N LEU A 134 -0.43 -7.80 -10.21
CA LEU A 134 -1.77 -8.27 -10.57
C LEU A 134 -2.83 -7.82 -9.56
N HIS A 135 -2.51 -7.87 -8.26
CA HIS A 135 -3.41 -7.50 -7.17
C HIS A 135 -3.76 -6.01 -7.13
N VAL A 136 -2.77 -5.13 -7.26
CA VAL A 136 -2.98 -3.70 -7.01
C VAL A 136 -3.39 -2.91 -8.24
N ASP A 137 -2.92 -3.30 -9.43
CA ASP A 137 -3.13 -2.51 -10.64
C ASP A 137 -3.31 -3.33 -11.93
N MET A 138 -3.32 -4.67 -11.85
CA MET A 138 -3.47 -5.54 -13.02
C MET A 138 -2.44 -5.26 -14.13
N PHE A 139 -1.25 -4.76 -13.81
CA PHE A 139 -0.22 -4.29 -14.74
C PHE A 139 -0.64 -3.09 -15.61
N ALA A 140 -1.70 -2.39 -15.23
CA ALA A 140 -2.24 -1.25 -15.96
C ALA A 140 -2.05 0.08 -15.21
N GLY A 141 -1.26 0.12 -14.14
CA GLY A 141 -0.97 1.34 -13.37
C GLY A 141 -2.24 2.02 -12.87
N LEU A 142 -2.32 3.35 -13.00
CA LEU A 142 -3.48 4.13 -12.54
C LEU A 142 -4.82 3.68 -13.16
N PRO A 143 -4.95 3.45 -14.48
CA PRO A 143 -6.16 2.86 -15.06
C PRO A 143 -6.61 1.57 -14.38
N GLY A 144 -5.68 0.67 -14.06
CA GLY A 144 -5.99 -0.59 -13.39
C GLY A 144 -6.47 -0.39 -11.95
N LYS A 145 -5.83 0.52 -11.19
CA LYS A 145 -6.27 0.91 -9.85
C LYS A 145 -7.69 1.46 -9.86
N LEU A 146 -7.99 2.41 -10.75
CA LEU A 146 -9.32 3.02 -10.86
C LEU A 146 -10.38 2.00 -11.29
N PHE A 147 -10.03 1.08 -12.18
CA PHE A 147 -10.90 -0.02 -12.58
C PHE A 147 -11.22 -0.96 -11.42
N LEU A 148 -10.21 -1.39 -10.65
CA LEU A 148 -10.41 -2.18 -9.43
C LEU A 148 -11.21 -1.40 -8.38
N GLY A 149 -11.01 -0.09 -8.26
CA GLY A 149 -11.81 0.80 -7.42
C GLY A 149 -13.28 0.81 -7.80
N PHE A 150 -13.58 0.88 -9.10
CA PHE A 150 -14.95 0.74 -9.61
C PHE A 150 -15.54 -0.65 -9.30
N MET A 151 -14.76 -1.72 -9.44
CA MET A 151 -15.20 -3.06 -9.03
C MET A 151 -15.47 -3.16 -7.53
N GLY A 152 -14.69 -2.46 -6.70
CA GLY A 152 -14.94 -2.31 -5.27
C GLY A 152 -16.24 -1.55 -4.97
N LEU A 153 -16.58 -0.52 -5.75
CA LEU A 153 -17.88 0.17 -5.64
C LEU A 153 -19.05 -0.74 -6.01
N LEU A 154 -18.93 -1.55 -7.08
CA LEU A 154 -19.92 -2.56 -7.43
C LEU A 154 -20.08 -3.59 -6.31
N PHE A 155 -18.98 -3.99 -5.67
CA PHE A 155 -19.01 -4.88 -4.51
C PHE A 155 -19.73 -4.25 -3.33
N CYS A 156 -19.48 -2.96 -3.01
CA CYS A 156 -20.22 -2.26 -1.97
C CYS A 156 -21.73 -2.20 -2.29
N ALA A 157 -22.09 -1.92 -3.54
CA ALA A 157 -23.49 -1.95 -3.99
C ALA A 157 -24.09 -3.36 -3.91
N SER A 158 -23.31 -4.40 -4.15
CA SER A 158 -23.74 -5.80 -4.05
C SER A 158 -24.03 -6.21 -2.61
N ILE A 159 -23.23 -5.74 -1.64
CA ILE A 159 -23.45 -5.93 -0.20
C ILE A 159 -24.75 -5.23 0.24
N VAL A 160 -24.91 -3.95 -0.10
CA VAL A 160 -26.12 -3.18 0.26
C VAL A 160 -27.36 -3.84 -0.32
N SER A 161 -27.33 -4.17 -1.62
CA SER A 161 -28.46 -4.85 -2.27
C SER A 161 -28.69 -6.26 -1.70
N GLY A 162 -27.63 -6.97 -1.31
CA GLY A 162 -27.67 -8.27 -0.63
C GLY A 162 -28.40 -8.21 0.72
N ILE A 163 -28.08 -7.22 1.55
CA ILE A 163 -28.78 -6.96 2.82
C ILE A 163 -30.26 -6.68 2.58
N VAL A 164 -30.58 -5.86 1.56
CA VAL A 164 -31.97 -5.52 1.23
C VAL A 164 -32.77 -6.76 0.79
N VAL A 165 -32.18 -7.65 -0.01
CA VAL A 165 -32.86 -8.89 -0.45
C VAL A 165 -32.81 -10.01 0.59
N TYR A 166 -31.92 -9.96 1.59
CA TYR A 166 -31.83 -11.00 2.62
C TYR A 166 -33.17 -11.19 3.36
N ALA A 167 -33.77 -10.10 3.84
CA ALA A 167 -35.00 -10.12 4.63
C ALA A 167 -36.18 -10.87 3.95
N PRO A 168 -36.56 -10.57 2.69
CA PRO A 168 -37.67 -11.29 2.04
C PRO A 168 -37.38 -12.77 1.78
N PHE A 169 -36.12 -13.17 1.56
CA PHE A 169 -35.76 -14.57 1.28
C PHE A 169 -35.61 -15.43 2.55
N MET A 170 -35.14 -14.84 3.65
CA MET A 170 -34.89 -15.56 4.90
C MET A 170 -36.01 -15.40 5.95
N ARG A 171 -37.09 -14.66 5.66
CA ARG A 171 -38.20 -14.38 6.60
C ARG A 171 -38.82 -15.61 7.27
N LYS A 172 -38.78 -16.78 6.62
CA LYS A 172 -39.39 -18.03 7.11
C LYS A 172 -38.39 -19.01 7.72
N LEU A 173 -37.13 -18.62 7.83
CA LEU A 173 -36.03 -19.47 8.29
C LEU A 173 -35.45 -18.87 9.58
N ALA A 174 -35.03 -19.71 10.50
CA ALA A 174 -34.21 -19.25 11.62
C ALA A 174 -32.84 -18.81 11.09
N PHE A 175 -32.19 -17.88 11.79
CA PHE A 175 -30.82 -17.51 11.45
C PHE A 175 -29.91 -18.75 11.58
N GLY A 176 -29.09 -19.01 10.57
CA GLY A 176 -28.22 -20.19 10.52
C GLY A 176 -28.87 -21.46 9.96
N ASP A 177 -30.17 -21.44 9.63
CA ASP A 177 -30.84 -22.61 9.05
C ASP A 177 -30.39 -22.86 7.60
N ILE A 178 -29.89 -24.06 7.34
CA ILE A 178 -29.46 -24.53 6.00
C ILE A 178 -30.30 -25.75 5.65
N ARG A 179 -31.12 -25.65 4.61
CA ARG A 179 -32.03 -26.74 4.23
C ARG A 179 -31.28 -27.85 3.50
N THR A 180 -30.83 -28.85 4.26
CA THR A 180 -30.09 -30.03 3.76
C THR A 180 -30.97 -31.03 2.99
N ASN A 181 -32.26 -31.12 3.32
CA ASN A 181 -33.24 -32.01 2.67
C ASN A 181 -33.79 -31.48 1.33
N ARG A 182 -33.17 -30.44 0.76
CA ARG A 182 -33.59 -29.81 -0.51
C ARG A 182 -32.51 -30.00 -1.57
N SER A 183 -32.82 -29.57 -2.80
CA SER A 183 -31.87 -29.65 -3.92
C SER A 183 -30.58 -28.88 -3.61
N ARG A 184 -29.47 -29.32 -4.23
CA ARG A 184 -28.15 -28.69 -4.09
C ARG A 184 -28.18 -27.18 -4.34
N ARG A 185 -29.02 -26.72 -5.28
CA ARG A 185 -29.22 -25.29 -5.58
C ARG A 185 -29.77 -24.50 -4.38
N VAL A 186 -30.76 -25.05 -3.67
CA VAL A 186 -31.34 -24.40 -2.48
C VAL A 186 -30.31 -24.35 -1.37
N ARG A 187 -29.54 -25.43 -1.17
CA ARG A 187 -28.47 -25.47 -0.17
C ARG A 187 -27.39 -24.41 -0.43
N TRP A 188 -26.96 -24.24 -1.68
CA TRP A 188 -26.00 -23.18 -2.04
C TRP A 188 -26.57 -21.77 -1.82
N LEU A 189 -27.85 -21.57 -2.12
CA LEU A 189 -28.53 -20.30 -1.85
C LEU A 189 -28.58 -19.99 -0.36
N ASP A 190 -28.95 -20.97 0.47
CA ASP A 190 -28.99 -20.82 1.93
C ASP A 190 -27.60 -20.53 2.49
N LEU A 191 -26.57 -21.24 1.99
CA LEU A 191 -25.18 -21.00 2.39
C LEU A 191 -24.70 -19.59 1.97
N HIS A 192 -25.02 -19.15 0.74
CA HIS A 192 -24.68 -17.81 0.28
C HIS A 192 -25.37 -16.73 1.11
N ASN A 193 -26.65 -16.91 1.45
CA ASN A 193 -27.39 -15.99 2.31
C ASN A 193 -26.78 -15.91 3.71
N LEU A 194 -26.42 -17.08 4.30
CA LEU A 194 -25.81 -17.15 5.62
C LEU A 194 -24.42 -16.51 5.65
N LEU A 195 -23.52 -16.95 4.76
CA LEU A 195 -22.16 -16.39 4.69
C LEU A 195 -22.20 -14.90 4.34
N GLY A 196 -23.05 -14.52 3.39
CA GLY A 196 -23.23 -13.13 2.98
C GLY A 196 -23.63 -12.24 4.15
N ILE A 197 -24.68 -12.59 4.90
CA ILE A 197 -25.12 -11.76 6.03
C ILE A 197 -24.15 -11.81 7.21
N ALA A 198 -23.57 -12.98 7.51
CA ALA A 198 -22.65 -13.16 8.64
C ALA A 198 -21.34 -12.37 8.44
N THR A 199 -20.92 -12.20 7.19
CA THR A 199 -19.69 -11.47 6.84
C THR A 199 -19.95 -10.06 6.32
N ALA A 200 -21.20 -9.65 6.12
CA ALA A 200 -21.58 -8.40 5.44
C ALA A 200 -20.84 -7.16 5.98
N MET A 201 -20.76 -7.03 7.31
CA MET A 201 -20.05 -5.91 7.94
C MET A 201 -18.55 -5.97 7.65
N TRP A 202 -17.93 -7.13 7.86
CA TRP A 202 -16.50 -7.33 7.63
C TRP A 202 -16.12 -7.05 6.18
N VAL A 203 -16.81 -7.69 5.22
CA VAL A 203 -16.53 -7.50 3.80
C VAL A 203 -16.93 -6.12 3.30
N GLY A 204 -17.88 -5.46 3.98
CA GLY A 204 -18.22 -4.06 3.74
C GLY A 204 -17.09 -3.11 4.12
N VAL A 205 -16.48 -3.30 5.29
CA VAL A 205 -15.28 -2.55 5.70
C VAL A 205 -14.14 -2.80 4.73
N VAL A 206 -13.79 -4.08 4.49
CA VAL A 206 -12.70 -4.46 3.56
C VAL A 206 -12.93 -3.90 2.15
N GLY A 207 -14.15 -4.00 1.63
CA GLY A 207 -14.52 -3.48 0.32
C GLY A 207 -14.39 -1.97 0.24
N LEU A 208 -14.90 -1.24 1.25
CA LEU A 208 -14.81 0.22 1.29
C LEU A 208 -13.36 0.70 1.43
N THR A 209 -12.59 0.08 2.34
CA THR A 209 -11.17 0.42 2.50
C THR A 209 -10.37 0.09 1.24
N GLY A 210 -10.71 -0.99 0.54
CA GLY A 210 -10.12 -1.33 -0.75
C GLY A 210 -10.35 -0.24 -1.79
N VAL A 211 -11.59 0.28 -1.92
CA VAL A 211 -11.91 1.39 -2.82
C VAL A 211 -11.08 2.64 -2.46
N VAL A 212 -11.01 2.99 -1.17
CA VAL A 212 -10.21 4.14 -0.71
C VAL A 212 -8.73 3.96 -1.08
N ASN A 213 -8.20 2.74 -0.92
CA ASN A 213 -6.81 2.44 -1.24
C ASN A 213 -6.49 2.65 -2.73
N THR A 214 -7.43 2.34 -3.64
CA THR A 214 -7.26 2.61 -5.08
C THR A 214 -7.17 4.10 -5.42
N LEU A 215 -7.68 4.96 -4.54
CA LEU A 215 -7.66 6.43 -4.69
C LEU A 215 -6.48 7.07 -3.98
N SER A 216 -5.58 6.29 -3.35
CA SER A 216 -4.48 6.79 -2.53
C SER A 216 -3.61 7.83 -3.24
N GLU A 217 -3.26 7.62 -4.52
CA GLU A 217 -2.49 8.59 -5.31
C GLU A 217 -3.23 9.90 -5.50
N THR A 218 -4.52 9.84 -5.83
CA THR A 218 -5.38 11.02 -6.01
C THR A 218 -5.56 11.76 -4.68
N LEU A 219 -5.84 11.04 -3.60
CA LEU A 219 -5.98 11.63 -2.26
C LEU A 219 -4.67 12.28 -1.80
N THR A 220 -3.52 11.65 -2.07
CA THR A 220 -2.20 12.23 -1.77
C THR A 220 -1.98 13.50 -2.58
N ALA A 221 -2.35 13.53 -3.86
CA ALA A 221 -2.23 14.73 -4.69
C ALA A 221 -3.11 15.88 -4.17
N VAL A 222 -4.34 15.61 -3.75
CA VAL A 222 -5.24 16.60 -3.14
C VAL A 222 -4.68 17.11 -1.81
N TRP A 223 -4.25 16.20 -0.93
CA TRP A 223 -3.64 16.56 0.36
C TRP A 223 -2.44 17.49 0.18
N ARG A 224 -1.56 17.22 -0.80
CA ARG A 224 -0.44 18.11 -1.10
C ARG A 224 -0.86 19.49 -1.56
N ALA A 225 -1.81 19.55 -2.51
CA ALA A 225 -2.26 20.79 -3.09
C ALA A 225 -2.87 21.71 -2.02
N ASP A 226 -3.32 21.15 -0.91
CA ASP A 226 -3.88 21.88 0.22
C ASP A 226 -2.83 22.12 1.34
N GLN A 227 -2.28 21.05 1.91
CA GLN A 227 -1.45 21.11 3.12
C GLN A 227 0.00 21.54 2.86
N LEU A 228 0.57 21.22 1.69
CA LEU A 228 1.89 21.71 1.32
C LEU A 228 1.85 23.13 0.72
N ALA A 229 0.68 23.62 0.30
CA ALA A 229 0.58 24.90 -0.41
C ALA A 229 1.14 26.08 0.40
N ALA A 230 0.90 26.13 1.71
CA ALA A 230 1.45 27.17 2.57
C ALA A 230 2.99 27.12 2.66
N LEU A 231 3.56 25.90 2.73
CA LEU A 231 5.01 25.68 2.79
C LEU A 231 5.71 25.96 1.45
N THR A 232 5.03 25.70 0.33
CA THR A 232 5.59 25.88 -1.01
C THR A 232 5.34 27.26 -1.60
N ARG A 233 4.45 28.07 -1.01
CA ARG A 233 4.11 29.42 -1.50
C ARG A 233 5.31 30.32 -1.76
N PRO A 234 6.36 30.36 -0.90
CA PRO A 234 7.56 31.17 -1.18
C PRO A 234 8.36 30.71 -2.41
N TYR A 235 8.15 29.48 -2.85
CA TYR A 235 8.85 28.82 -3.96
C TYR A 235 7.97 28.72 -5.22
N GLU A 236 6.79 29.36 -5.22
CA GLU A 236 5.89 29.35 -6.37
C GLU A 236 6.57 29.96 -7.60
N GLY A 237 6.53 29.23 -8.73
CA GLY A 237 7.21 29.64 -9.96
C GLY A 237 8.74 29.46 -9.98
N GLN A 238 9.35 29.00 -8.88
CA GLN A 238 10.77 28.64 -8.87
C GLN A 238 10.98 27.24 -9.48
N PRO A 239 12.08 27.03 -10.24
CA PRO A 239 12.39 25.71 -10.76
C PRO A 239 12.72 24.75 -9.60
N PRO A 240 12.48 23.44 -9.76
CA PRO A 240 12.85 22.44 -8.76
C PRO A 240 14.32 22.54 -8.34
N LEU A 241 14.59 22.35 -7.05
CA LEU A 241 15.96 22.43 -6.54
C LEU A 241 16.82 21.32 -7.18
N PRO A 242 17.92 21.66 -7.90
CA PRO A 242 18.77 20.66 -8.51
C PRO A 242 19.38 19.73 -7.46
N VAL A 243 19.52 18.44 -7.78
CA VAL A 243 20.06 17.42 -6.87
C VAL A 243 21.43 17.82 -6.30
N ALA A 244 22.28 18.45 -7.12
CA ALA A 244 23.60 18.94 -6.70
C ALA A 244 23.56 20.07 -5.66
N ALA A 245 22.42 20.77 -5.53
CA ALA A 245 22.21 21.85 -4.57
C ALA A 245 21.50 21.37 -3.28
N TRP A 246 21.21 20.07 -3.16
CA TRP A 246 20.56 19.54 -1.99
C TRP A 246 21.46 19.60 -0.76
N GLY A 247 20.86 19.98 0.39
CA GLY A 247 21.53 19.97 1.67
C GLY A 247 21.72 18.55 2.23
N SER A 248 22.41 18.44 3.36
CA SER A 248 22.61 17.17 4.05
C SER A 248 21.28 16.59 4.57
N VAL A 249 20.99 15.33 4.23
CA VAL A 249 19.81 14.61 4.75
C VAL A 249 19.95 14.35 6.26
N ASP A 250 21.18 14.17 6.72
CA ASP A 250 21.52 13.99 8.12
C ASP A 250 21.21 15.26 8.95
N ARG A 251 21.44 16.45 8.37
CA ARG A 251 21.02 17.73 8.95
C ARG A 251 19.50 17.86 9.00
N ALA A 252 18.80 17.47 7.94
CA ALA A 252 17.34 17.47 7.91
C ALA A 252 16.75 16.53 8.99
N MET A 253 17.31 15.34 9.14
CA MET A 253 16.92 14.38 10.17
C MET A 253 17.14 14.92 11.59
N ARG A 254 18.30 15.52 11.86
CA ARG A 254 18.54 16.17 13.17
C ARG A 254 17.54 17.28 13.47
N ALA A 255 17.23 18.12 12.49
CA ALA A 255 16.25 19.18 12.65
C ALA A 255 14.85 18.62 12.95
N ALA A 256 14.44 17.56 12.24
CA ALA A 256 13.17 16.88 12.47
C ALA A 256 13.07 16.28 13.89
N ARG A 257 14.10 15.57 14.35
CA ARG A 257 14.15 14.99 15.71
C ARG A 257 14.16 16.06 16.79
N ALA A 258 14.83 17.18 16.57
CA ALA A 258 14.83 18.31 17.50
C ALA A 258 13.45 19.00 17.58
N ALA A 259 12.74 19.08 16.45
CA ALA A 259 11.41 19.68 16.39
C ALA A 259 10.31 18.80 17.01
N ALA A 260 10.49 17.47 17.03
CA ALA A 260 9.53 16.53 17.62
C ALA A 260 10.23 15.46 18.48
N PRO A 261 10.68 15.82 19.70
CA PRO A 261 11.29 14.86 20.64
C PRO A 261 10.32 13.73 21.00
N GLY A 262 10.84 12.53 21.27
CA GLY A 262 10.01 11.36 21.62
C GLY A 262 9.35 10.65 20.43
N THR A 263 9.76 10.98 19.21
CA THR A 263 9.33 10.32 17.97
C THR A 263 10.48 9.62 17.28
N GLU A 264 10.15 8.59 16.50
CA GLU A 264 11.11 7.85 15.67
C GLU A 264 10.84 8.09 14.18
N PRO A 265 11.90 8.27 13.37
CA PRO A 265 11.73 8.44 11.94
C PRO A 265 11.37 7.11 11.30
N GLN A 266 10.24 7.09 10.60
CA GLN A 266 9.84 5.95 9.78
C GLN A 266 10.44 6.05 8.38
N PHE A 267 10.48 7.28 7.84
CA PHE A 267 10.77 7.48 6.43
C PHE A 267 11.20 8.91 6.12
N VAL A 268 12.07 9.06 5.12
CA VAL A 268 12.45 10.35 4.55
C VAL A 268 12.09 10.38 3.07
N ALA A 269 11.37 11.43 2.65
CA ALA A 269 11.11 11.74 1.26
C ALA A 269 12.00 12.90 0.80
N PHE A 270 12.73 12.67 -0.30
CA PHE A 270 13.60 13.67 -0.90
C PHE A 270 12.78 14.72 -1.67
N PRO A 271 13.36 15.90 -1.98
CA PRO A 271 12.68 16.91 -2.76
C PRO A 271 12.12 16.35 -4.08
N GLY A 272 10.94 16.81 -4.51
CA GLY A 272 10.26 16.45 -5.78
C GLY A 272 9.60 15.06 -5.83
N THR A 273 9.77 14.24 -4.79
CA THR A 273 9.10 12.93 -4.70
C THR A 273 7.65 13.06 -4.33
N ARG A 274 6.88 11.95 -4.33
CA ARG A 274 5.45 11.96 -3.99
C ARG A 274 5.10 12.21 -2.51
N PHE A 275 6.05 12.45 -1.62
CA PHE A 275 5.75 12.80 -0.22
C PHE A 275 6.47 14.07 0.26
N SER A 276 7.09 14.83 -0.67
CA SER A 276 7.71 16.12 -0.38
C SER A 276 7.37 17.19 -1.42
N SER A 277 7.84 18.41 -1.21
CA SER A 277 7.83 19.49 -2.21
C SER A 277 9.10 19.45 -3.08
N GLU A 278 9.15 20.24 -4.14
CA GLU A 278 10.32 20.37 -5.02
C GLU A 278 11.60 20.93 -4.37
N HIS A 279 11.53 21.40 -3.11
CA HIS A 279 12.62 22.11 -2.45
C HIS A 279 12.99 21.57 -1.06
N HIS A 280 12.20 20.67 -0.49
CA HIS A 280 12.34 20.28 0.92
C HIS A 280 12.55 18.78 1.09
N TYR A 281 13.19 18.39 2.19
CA TYR A 281 13.08 17.04 2.73
C TYR A 281 11.81 16.94 3.57
N ALA A 282 11.08 15.84 3.46
CA ALA A 282 10.00 15.50 4.38
C ALA A 282 10.42 14.30 5.22
N VAL A 283 10.53 14.49 6.54
CA VAL A 283 10.84 13.43 7.49
C VAL A 283 9.53 13.03 8.19
N TRP A 284 9.11 11.79 7.99
CA TRP A 284 7.91 11.22 8.58
C TRP A 284 8.28 10.56 9.90
N LEU A 285 7.59 10.98 10.96
CA LEU A 285 7.87 10.60 12.33
C LEU A 285 6.67 9.83 12.88
N ALA A 286 6.94 8.73 13.60
CA ALA A 286 5.95 8.01 14.38
C ALA A 286 6.15 8.29 15.87
N ILE A 287 5.03 8.35 16.58
CA ILE A 287 5.04 8.39 18.03
C ILE A 287 5.46 7.01 18.52
N VAL A 288 6.52 6.96 19.31
CA VAL A 288 6.90 5.74 20.02
C VAL A 288 5.84 5.51 21.09
N ALA A 289 4.98 4.51 20.89
CA ALA A 289 4.08 4.09 21.96
C ALA A 289 4.97 3.61 23.11
N GLN A 290 4.97 4.34 24.22
CA GLN A 290 5.56 3.83 25.46
C GLN A 290 4.75 2.61 25.86
N ALA A 291 5.33 1.42 25.66
CA ALA A 291 4.82 0.16 26.19
C ALA A 291 4.93 0.15 27.72
#